data_AF-A0A527TME3-F1
#
_entry.id   AF-A0A527TME3-F1
#
_cell.length_a   1.000
_cell.length_b   1.000
_cell.length_c   1.000
_cell.angle_alpha   90.00
_cell.angle_beta   90.00
_cell.angle_gamma   90.00
#
_symmetry.space_group_name_H-M   'P 1'
#
loop_
_entity.id
_entity.type
_entity.pdbx_description
1 polymer ?
#
loop_
_entity_poly.entity_id
_entity_poly.type
_entity_poly.pdbx_seq_one_letter_code
_entity_poly.pdbx_strand_id
1 'polypeptide(L)' 'GCINACGHHHVGHIGILGVEKKGSELYQVTLGGSADENTSVGEIIGRGFSSEEITDAIEQIVDTYLGLRLSPD' A
#
# COMPACT_ATOMS: atom_id res chain seq x y z
N GLY A 1 3.23 10.87 -5.34
CA GLY A 1 3.56 10.84 -3.90
C GLY A 1 5.07 10.81 -3.73
N CYS A 2 5.60 10.86 -2.50
CA CYS A 2 7.06 10.80 -2.24
C CYS A 2 7.35 10.19 -0.86
N ILE A 3 8.64 10.00 -0.55
CA ILE A 3 9.14 9.40 0.70
C ILE A 3 8.80 10.19 1.96
N ASN A 4 8.38 11.45 1.84
CA ASN A 4 8.09 12.32 2.99
C ASN A 4 6.84 11.92 3.80
N ALA A 5 6.10 10.90 3.35
CA ALA A 5 4.97 10.32 4.07
C ALA A 5 3.85 11.29 4.49
N CYS A 6 3.64 12.39 3.76
CA CYS A 6 2.52 13.32 4.02
C CYS A 6 1.15 12.65 3.93
N GLY A 7 1.03 11.56 3.16
CA GLY A 7 -0.17 10.70 3.10
C GLY A 7 -0.15 9.52 4.08
N HIS A 8 0.75 9.52 5.07
CA HIS A 8 0.88 8.51 6.12
C HIS A 8 1.01 7.06 5.61
N HIS A 9 1.67 6.85 4.47
CA HIS A 9 1.75 5.52 3.83
C HIS A 9 2.46 4.43 4.65
N HIS A 10 3.20 4.78 5.70
CA HIS A 10 3.80 3.78 6.61
C HIS A 10 2.80 3.17 7.58
N VAL A 11 1.69 3.87 7.88
CA VAL A 11 0.71 3.48 8.90
C VAL A 11 -0.71 3.37 8.32
N GLY A 12 -0.86 3.44 7.00
CA GLY A 12 -2.10 3.06 6.32
C GLY A 12 -2.19 1.54 6.17
N HIS A 13 -3.39 0.98 6.35
CA HIS A 13 -3.65 -0.44 6.12
C HIS A 13 -3.17 -0.89 4.73
N ILE A 14 -3.38 -0.03 3.73
CA ILE A 14 -2.80 -0.10 2.40
C ILE A 14 -2.05 1.22 2.17
N GLY A 15 -0.73 1.19 2.28
CA GLY A 15 0.12 2.35 2.04
C GLY A 15 0.59 2.43 0.59
N ILE A 16 0.57 3.63 0.02
CA ILE A 16 1.07 3.89 -1.34
C ILE A 16 2.21 4.91 -1.27
N LEU A 17 3.42 4.44 -1.55
CA LEU A 17 4.63 5.25 -1.60
C LEU A 17 5.03 5.51 -3.05
N GLY A 18 5.07 6.78 -3.44
CA GLY A 18 5.66 7.18 -4.73
C GLY A 18 7.18 7.13 -4.66
N VAL A 19 7.82 6.41 -5.58
CA VAL A 19 9.27 6.30 -5.72
C VAL A 19 9.69 6.60 -7.16
N GLU A 20 10.83 7.26 -7.33
CA GLU A 20 11.46 7.39 -8.63
C GLU A 20 12.58 6.35 -8.75
N LYS A 21 12.60 5.58 -9.84
CA LYS A 21 13.66 4.63 -10.12
C LYS A 21 14.07 4.71 -11.58
N LYS A 22 15.32 5.11 -11.84
CA LYS A 22 15.89 5.24 -13.19
C LYS A 22 15.06 6.14 -14.12
N GLY A 23 14.53 7.24 -13.57
CA GLY A 23 13.68 8.19 -14.31
C GLY A 23 12.25 7.73 -14.56
N SER A 24 11.83 6.60 -13.98
CA SER A 24 10.43 6.14 -14.00
C SER A 24 9.78 6.37 -12.63
N GLU A 25 8.60 6.97 -12.63
CA GLU A 25 7.75 7.06 -11.44
C GLU A 25 7.02 5.75 -11.22
N LEU A 26 7.18 5.19 -10.02
CA LEU A 26 6.54 3.95 -9.59
C LEU A 26 5.85 4.16 -8.24
N TYR A 27 4.92 3.27 -7.94
CA TYR A 27 4.18 3.20 -6.69
C TYR A 27 4.50 1.89 -5.99
N GLN A 28 5.13 1.97 -4.84
CA GLN A 28 5.35 0.82 -3.97
C GLN A 28 4.18 0.70 -2.99
N VAL A 29 3.69 -0.51 -2.81
CA VAL A 29 2.60 -0.81 -1.89
C VAL A 29 3.15 -1.40 -0.59
N THR A 30 2.63 -0.93 0.54
CA THR A 30 2.81 -1.54 1.85
C THR A 30 1.49 -2.04 2.41
N LEU A 31 1.48 -3.16 3.15
CA LEU A 31 0.29 -3.71 3.78
C LEU A 31 0.47 -3.87 5.29
N GLY A 32 -0.63 -3.71 6.04
CA GLY A 32 -0.69 -4.03 7.47
C GLY A 32 -0.21 -2.92 8.41
N GLY A 33 -0.13 -1.67 7.94
CA GLY A 33 0.14 -0.52 8.80
C GLY A 33 -1.10 -0.09 9.60
N SER A 34 -0.90 0.38 10.83
CA SER A 34 -1.94 0.94 11.69
C SER A 34 -1.40 2.11 12.51
N ALA A 35 -2.18 3.18 12.62
CA ALA A 35 -1.91 4.36 13.46
C ALA A 35 -2.73 4.40 14.76
N ASP A 36 -3.49 3.33 15.05
CA ASP A 36 -4.31 3.22 16.26
C ASP A 36 -3.50 2.72 17.48
N GLU A 37 -4.19 2.34 18.56
CA GLU A 37 -3.56 1.81 19.77
C GLU A 37 -2.75 0.51 19.54
N ASN A 38 -3.06 -0.24 18.48
CA ASN A 38 -2.33 -1.43 18.04
C ASN A 38 -1.43 -1.05 16.85
N THR A 39 -0.52 -0.10 17.11
CA THR A 39 0.33 0.49 16.07
C THR A 39 1.20 -0.55 15.36
N SER A 40 1.23 -0.47 14.02
CA SER A 40 2.10 -1.27 13.17
C SER A 40 2.59 -0.46 11.97
N VAL A 41 3.78 -0.80 11.47
CA VAL A 41 4.31 -0.26 10.21
C VAL A 41 4.01 -1.25 9.09
N GLY A 42 3.46 -0.76 7.99
CA GLY A 42 3.15 -1.59 6.84
C GLY A 42 4.40 -2.17 6.17
N GLU A 43 4.31 -3.41 5.72
CA GLU A 43 5.40 -4.11 5.05
C GLU A 43 5.32 -3.96 3.53
N ILE A 44 6.46 -3.74 2.89
CA ILE A 44 6.56 -3.63 1.44
C ILE A 44 6.25 -4.98 0.79
N ILE A 45 5.25 -4.99 -0.09
CA ILE A 45 4.84 -6.19 -0.82
C ILE A 45 5.31 -6.14 -2.28
N GLY A 46 6.55 -6.56 -2.50
CA GLY A 46 7.08 -6.83 -3.84
C GLY A 46 7.54 -5.58 -4.61
N ARG A 47 7.35 -5.63 -5.94
CA ARG A 47 7.85 -4.59 -6.88
C ARG A 47 6.99 -3.33 -6.82
N GLY A 48 7.52 -2.22 -7.32
CA GLY A 48 6.71 -1.03 -7.60
C GLY A 48 5.89 -1.20 -8.88
N PHE A 49 4.70 -0.61 -8.87
CA PHE A 49 3.74 -0.57 -9.98
C PHE A 49 3.84 0.75 -10.73
N SER A 50 3.55 0.77 -12.03
CA SER A 50 3.35 2.03 -12.76
C SER A 50 2.05 2.73 -12.32
N SER A 51 1.83 3.97 -12.79
CA SER A 51 0.57 4.69 -12.58
C SER A 51 -0.64 3.99 -13.20
N GLU A 52 -0.42 3.18 -14.24
CA GLU A 52 -1.48 2.42 -14.91
C GLU A 52 -1.82 1.14 -14.16
N GLU A 53 -0.84 0.50 -13.53
CA GLU A 53 -1.02 -0.79 -12.84
C GLU A 53 -1.46 -0.65 -11.36
N ILE A 54 -1.21 0.50 -10.72
CA ILE A 54 -1.43 0.66 -9.28
C ILE A 54 -2.90 0.47 -8.89
N THR A 55 -3.83 0.96 -9.71
CA THR A 55 -5.26 0.85 -9.40
C THR A 55 -5.72 -0.62 -9.41
N ASP A 56 -5.32 -1.38 -10.42
CA ASP A 56 -5.62 -2.81 -10.54
C ASP A 56 -4.99 -3.60 -9.38
N ALA A 57 -3.78 -3.24 -8.96
CA ALA A 57 -3.13 -3.86 -7.80
C ALA A 57 -3.92 -3.61 -6.50
N ILE A 58 -4.45 -2.39 -6.30
CA ILE A 58 -5.28 -2.09 -5.13
C ILE A 58 -6.60 -2.86 -5.18
N GLU A 59 -7.26 -2.95 -6.34
CA GLU A 59 -8.47 -3.75 -6.51
C GLU A 59 -8.22 -5.22 -6.14
N GLN A 60 -7.14 -5.81 -6.66
CA GLN A 60 -6.77 -7.19 -6.34
C GLN A 60 -6.52 -7.40 -4.84
N ILE A 61 -5.88 -6.43 -4.16
CA ILE A 61 -5.65 -6.50 -2.71
C ILE A 61 -6.98 -6.50 -1.95
N VAL A 62 -7.90 -5.60 -2.31
CA VAL A 62 -9.21 -5.49 -1.66
C VAL A 62 -10.04 -6.75 -1.91
N ASP A 63 -10.09 -7.24 -3.14
CA ASP A 63 -10.81 -8.47 -3.49
C ASP A 63 -10.25 -9.70 -2.78
N THR A 64 -8.92 -9.79 -2.69
CA THR A 64 -8.25 -10.87 -1.94
C THR A 64 -8.60 -10.79 -0.45
N TYR A 65 -8.57 -9.59 0.14
CA TYR A 65 -8.98 -9.39 1.53
C TYR A 65 -10.43 -9.82 1.73
N LEU A 66 -11.36 -9.34 0.90
CA LEU A 66 -12.78 -9.69 1.00
C LEU A 66 -13.03 -11.20 0.82
N GLY A 67 -12.30 -11.86 -0.07
CA GLY A 67 -12.41 -13.31 -0.29
C GLY A 67 -11.85 -14.16 0.86
N LEU A 68 -10.89 -13.63 1.62
CA LEU A 68 -10.28 -14.30 2.78
C LEU A 68 -10.88 -13.85 4.12
N ARG A 69 -11.70 -12.80 4.11
CA ARG A 69 -12.27 -12.21 5.32
C ARG A 69 -13.28 -13.18 5.95
N LEU A 70 -12.99 -13.61 7.18
CA LEU A 70 -13.82 -14.57 7.92
C LEU A 70 -14.97 -13.90 8.71
N SER A 71 -14.82 -12.62 9.04
CA SER A 71 -15.79 -11.83 9.79
C SER A 71 -15.77 -10.36 9.35
N PRO A 72 -16.90 -9.63 9.44
CA PRO A 72 -17.00 -8.21 9.11
C PRO A 72 -16.31 -7.27 10.11
N ASP A 73 -15.68 -7.82 11.16
CA ASP A 73 -14.85 -7.12 12.13
C ASP A 73 -13.38 -7.27 11.71
#